data_AF-A0AAV5F3R7-F1
#
_entry.id   AF-A0AAV5F3R7-F1
#
_cell.length_a   1.000
_cell.length_b   1.000
_cell.length_c   1.000
_cell.angle_alpha   90.00
_cell.angle_beta   90.00
_cell.angle_gamma   90.00
#
_symmetry.space_group_name_H-M   'P 1'
#
loop_
_entity.id
_entity.type
_entity.pdbx_description
1 polymer ?
#
loop_
_entity_poly.entity_id
_entity_poly.type
_entity_poly.pdbx_seq_one_letter_code
_entity_poly.pdbx_strand_id
1 'polypeptide(L)'
;MLMALPVLEKAATQVYSALHPETMVVEDLGCSSGPNTLLFVSKFLNAIAVQHHKLGGSDPLQLQFFLNDLPGNDFNMLFWSLDQLKKTTKTNDKSPPYYISGLPGSFYTRIFPRQSVHLFHSSCCLHWLSQVICVL
;
A
#
# COMPACT_ATOMS: atom_id res chain seq x y z
N MET A 1 -0.64 -6.53 -12.35
CA MET A 1 -0.91 -5.24 -11.69
C MET A 1 -1.71 -4.24 -12.53
N LEU A 2 -1.24 -3.81 -13.71
CA LEU A 2 -1.91 -2.76 -14.51
C LEU A 2 -3.41 -3.00 -14.74
N MET A 3 -3.81 -4.25 -15.04
CA MET A 3 -5.21 -4.62 -15.24
C MET A 3 -6.08 -4.52 -13.99
N ALA A 4 -5.49 -4.56 -12.80
CA ALA A 4 -6.20 -4.51 -11.51
C ALA A 4 -6.30 -3.08 -10.94
N LEU A 5 -5.65 -2.08 -11.54
CA LEU A 5 -5.67 -0.70 -11.04
C LEU A 5 -7.08 -0.12 -10.89
N PRO A 6 -8.04 -0.31 -11.82
CA PRO A 6 -9.39 0.21 -11.64
C PRO A 6 -10.11 -0.37 -10.41
N VAL A 7 -9.84 -1.65 -10.11
CA VAL A 7 -10.41 -2.33 -8.93
C VAL A 7 -9.78 -1.78 -7.66
N LEU A 8 -8.46 -1.56 -7.66
CA LEU A 8 -7.74 -0.96 -6.54
C LEU A 8 -8.27 0.44 -6.21
N GLU A 9 -8.36 1.33 -7.21
CA GLU A 9 -8.82 2.70 -7.01
C GLU A 9 -10.27 2.73 -6.49
N LYS A 10 -11.13 1.87 -7.02
CA LYS A 10 -12.51 1.72 -6.54
C LYS A 10 -12.57 1.24 -5.09
N ALA A 11 -11.80 0.21 -4.73
CA ALA A 11 -11.76 -0.30 -3.36
C ALA A 11 -11.24 0.75 -2.38
N ALA A 12 -10.15 1.44 -2.72
CA ALA A 12 -9.55 2.49 -1.90
C ALA A 12 -10.56 3.61 -1.60
N THR A 13 -11.23 4.12 -2.64
CA THR A 13 -12.21 5.20 -2.50
C THR A 13 -13.45 4.78 -1.73
N GLN A 14 -13.94 3.55 -1.93
CA GLN A 14 -15.08 3.01 -1.17
C GLN A 14 -14.77 2.82 0.31
N VAL A 15 -13.59 2.25 0.66
CA VAL A 15 -13.18 2.08 2.06
C VAL A 15 -13.02 3.44 2.74
N TYR A 16 -12.36 4.39 2.06
CA TYR A 16 -12.20 5.74 2.58
C TYR A 16 -13.55 6.44 2.81
N SER A 17 -14.47 6.39 1.85
CA SER A 17 -15.82 6.95 2.01
C SER A 17 -16.70 6.23 3.02
N ALA A 18 -16.40 4.99 3.38
CA ALA A 18 -17.16 4.29 4.40
C ALA A 18 -16.66 4.63 5.81
N LEU A 19 -15.34 4.74 5.98
CA LEU A 19 -14.71 4.83 7.30
C LEU A 19 -14.32 6.26 7.70
N HIS A 20 -14.05 7.14 6.73
CA HIS A 20 -13.54 8.50 6.92
C HIS A 20 -12.45 8.61 8.01
N PRO A 21 -11.40 7.78 7.97
CA PRO A 21 -10.40 7.78 9.02
C PRO A 21 -9.51 9.02 8.92
N GLU A 22 -9.07 9.54 10.07
CA GLU A 22 -8.04 10.59 10.11
C GLU A 22 -6.69 10.07 9.56
N THR A 23 -6.37 8.80 9.86
CA THR A 23 -5.20 8.09 9.32
C THR A 23 -5.64 6.80 8.65
N MET A 24 -5.44 6.72 7.33
CA MET A 24 -5.70 5.51 6.57
C MET A 24 -4.44 4.66 6.45
N VAL A 25 -4.44 3.55 7.20
CA VAL A 25 -3.40 2.51 7.18
C VAL A 25 -3.68 1.49 6.08
N VAL A 26 -2.69 1.27 5.22
CA VAL A 26 -2.76 0.42 4.03
C VAL A 26 -1.54 -0.50 4.00
N GLU A 27 -1.74 -1.75 3.62
CA GLU A 27 -0.67 -2.75 3.52
C GLU A 27 -0.59 -3.33 2.10
N ASP A 28 0.63 -3.47 1.56
CA ASP A 28 0.93 -4.24 0.36
C ASP A 28 1.68 -5.53 0.71
N LEU A 29 1.00 -6.67 0.60
CA LEU A 29 1.52 -8.00 0.92
C LEU A 29 2.24 -8.60 -0.29
N GLY A 30 3.53 -8.91 -0.13
CA GLY A 30 4.38 -9.41 -1.21
C GLY A 30 4.78 -8.29 -2.18
N CYS A 31 5.32 -7.20 -1.65
CA CYS A 31 5.63 -5.98 -2.39
C CYS A 31 6.82 -6.11 -3.34
N SER A 32 7.69 -7.10 -3.17
CA SER A 32 8.97 -7.22 -3.88
C SER A 32 9.76 -5.88 -3.82
N SER A 33 10.59 -5.61 -4.84
CA SER A 33 11.36 -4.36 -4.97
C SER A 33 11.10 -3.64 -6.31
N GLY A 34 10.17 -4.16 -7.12
CA GLY A 34 9.94 -3.69 -8.47
C GLY A 34 9.06 -2.44 -8.58
N PRO A 35 8.90 -1.90 -9.80
CA PRO A 35 8.11 -0.69 -10.07
C PRO A 35 6.61 -0.84 -9.80
N ASN A 36 6.12 -2.08 -9.67
CA ASN A 36 4.72 -2.37 -9.37
C ASN A 36 4.28 -1.74 -8.03
N THR A 37 5.09 -1.87 -6.99
CA THR A 37 4.78 -1.31 -5.66
C THR A 37 4.81 0.22 -5.66
N LEU A 38 5.68 0.82 -6.47
CA LEU A 38 5.68 2.27 -6.67
C LEU A 38 4.39 2.72 -7.38
N LEU A 39 3.94 1.95 -8.37
CA LEU A 39 2.68 2.18 -9.07
C LEU A 39 1.48 2.02 -8.13
N PHE A 40 1.54 1.06 -7.20
CA PHE A 40 0.51 0.85 -6.18
C PHE A 40 0.34 2.09 -5.32
N VAL A 41 1.45 2.51 -4.68
CA VAL A 41 1.48 3.66 -3.78
C VAL A 41 1.01 4.92 -4.50
N SER A 42 1.54 5.21 -5.70
CA SER A 42 1.19 6.42 -6.45
C SER A 42 -0.28 6.46 -6.90
N LYS A 43 -0.84 5.33 -7.36
CA LYS A 43 -2.25 5.24 -7.77
C LYS A 43 -3.19 5.34 -6.58
N PHE A 44 -2.86 4.67 -5.48
CA PHE A 44 -3.61 4.75 -4.25
C PHE A 44 -3.66 6.18 -3.72
N LEU A 45 -2.50 6.84 -3.62
CA LEU A 45 -2.38 8.24 -3.19
C LEU A 45 -3.27 9.17 -4.02
N ASN A 46 -3.21 9.05 -5.35
CA ASN A 46 -3.99 9.90 -6.23
C ASN A 46 -5.50 9.66 -6.08
N ALA A 47 -5.94 8.41 -6.02
CA ALA A 47 -7.35 8.06 -5.86
C ALA A 47 -7.93 8.63 -4.57
N ILE A 48 -7.19 8.50 -3.46
CA ILE A 48 -7.59 9.02 -2.16
C ILE A 48 -7.56 10.55 -2.12
N ALA A 49 -6.54 11.20 -2.68
CA ALA A 49 -6.47 12.67 -2.75
C ALA A 49 -7.68 13.26 -3.49
N VAL A 50 -8.04 12.67 -4.63
CA VAL A 50 -9.22 13.07 -5.41
C VAL A 50 -10.50 12.85 -4.60
N GLN A 51 -10.63 11.71 -3.93
CA GLN A 51 -11.83 11.39 -3.17
C GLN A 51 -12.00 12.26 -1.92
N HIS A 52 -10.90 12.54 -1.19
CA HIS A 52 -10.87 13.45 -0.06
C HIS A 52 -11.37 14.84 -0.45
N HIS A 53 -10.84 15.40 -1.55
CA HIS A 53 -11.29 16.69 -2.06
C HIS A 53 -12.76 16.68 -2.48
N LYS A 54 -13.23 15.60 -3.13
CA LYS A 54 -14.65 15.47 -3.53
C LYS A 54 -15.61 15.48 -2.35
N LEU A 55 -15.21 14.94 -1.21
CA LEU A 55 -16.03 14.90 0.01
C LEU A 55 -15.94 16.19 0.84
N GLY A 56 -15.17 17.19 0.40
CA GLY A 56 -15.03 18.46 1.11
C GLY A 56 -14.21 18.34 2.41
N GLY A 57 -13.35 17.34 2.53
CA GLY A 57 -12.50 17.18 3.72
C GLY A 57 -11.59 18.41 3.91
N SER A 58 -11.75 19.10 5.05
CA SER A 58 -10.91 20.23 5.45
C SER A 58 -9.69 19.80 6.26
N ASP A 59 -9.78 18.65 6.92
CA ASP A 59 -8.74 18.15 7.83
C ASP A 59 -7.68 17.34 7.08
N PRO A 60 -6.42 17.35 7.52
CA PRO A 60 -5.35 16.68 6.81
C PRO A 60 -5.43 15.16 7.03
N LEU A 61 -6.07 14.45 6.09
CA LEU A 61 -5.96 13.00 5.96
C LEU A 61 -4.49 12.57 5.89
N GLN A 62 -4.12 11.58 6.69
CA GLN A 62 -2.80 10.97 6.65
C GLN A 62 -2.86 9.56 6.06
N LEU A 63 -1.85 9.19 5.29
CA LEU A 63 -1.71 7.85 4.74
C LEU A 63 -0.48 7.15 5.33
N GLN A 64 -0.67 5.94 5.85
CA GLN A 64 0.43 5.09 6.28
C GLN A 64 0.43 3.83 5.42
N PHE A 65 1.47 3.69 4.60
CA PHE A 65 1.72 2.48 3.85
C PHE A 65 2.69 1.59 4.61
N PHE A 66 2.34 0.31 4.67
CA PHE A 66 3.25 -0.74 5.01
C PHE A 66 3.50 -1.58 3.76
N LEU A 67 4.75 -2.01 3.58
CA LEU A 67 5.21 -2.79 2.44
C LEU A 67 5.83 -4.07 2.99
N ASN A 68 5.15 -5.18 2.83
CA ASN A 68 5.58 -6.47 3.36
C ASN A 68 6.17 -7.36 2.27
N ASP A 69 7.27 -8.02 2.61
CA ASP A 69 7.81 -9.14 1.86
C ASP A 69 8.69 -9.99 2.80
N LEU A 70 9.18 -11.12 2.32
CA LEU A 70 10.11 -11.96 3.06
C LEU A 70 11.41 -11.18 3.39
N PRO A 71 12.12 -11.56 4.47
CA PRO A 71 13.37 -10.89 4.86
C PRO A 71 14.47 -10.89 3.77
N GLY A 72 14.39 -11.80 2.80
CA GLY A 72 15.32 -11.86 1.67
C GLY A 72 15.01 -10.89 0.52
N ASN A 73 13.91 -10.12 0.60
CA ASN A 73 13.60 -9.09 -0.39
C ASN A 73 14.58 -7.92 -0.32
N ASP A 74 14.83 -7.27 -1.46
CA ASP A 74 15.73 -6.11 -1.53
C ASP A 74 14.99 -4.83 -1.12
N PHE A 75 14.75 -4.67 0.19
CA PHE A 75 14.14 -3.47 0.76
C PHE A 75 15.00 -2.21 0.54
N ASN A 76 16.32 -2.35 0.39
CA ASN A 76 17.21 -1.20 0.14
C ASN A 76 16.90 -0.57 -1.21
N MET A 77 16.79 -1.39 -2.26
CA MET A 77 16.41 -0.92 -3.59
C MET A 77 15.01 -0.32 -3.57
N LEU A 78 14.05 -0.99 -2.91
CA LEU A 78 12.68 -0.48 -2.77
C LEU A 78 12.65 0.91 -2.12
N PHE A 79 13.32 1.09 -0.98
CA PHE A 79 13.35 2.38 -0.29
C PHE A 79 14.07 3.47 -1.09
N TRP A 80 15.12 3.11 -1.84
CA TRP A 80 15.76 4.06 -2.76
C TRP A 80 14.78 4.53 -3.83
N SER A 81 14.04 3.62 -4.46
CA SER A 81 13.03 3.98 -5.47
C SER A 81 11.86 4.79 -4.89
N LEU A 82 11.42 4.49 -3.67
CA LEU A 82 10.37 5.25 -2.99
C LEU A 82 10.81 6.67 -2.61
N ASP A 83 12.09 6.86 -2.26
CA ASP A 83 12.64 8.19 -2.03
C ASP A 83 12.62 9.03 -3.31
N GLN A 84 12.95 8.42 -4.46
CA GLN A 84 12.82 9.09 -5.76
C GLN A 84 11.36 9.44 -6.08
N LEU A 85 10.42 8.52 -5.80
CA LEU A 85 8.99 8.78 -5.95
C LEU A 85 8.54 9.95 -5.05
N LYS A 86 8.99 10.01 -3.80
CA LYS A 86 8.68 11.13 -2.88
C LYS A 86 9.18 12.47 -3.41
N LYS A 87 10.35 12.50 -4.05
CA LYS A 87 10.91 13.73 -4.64
C LYS A 87 10.10 14.22 -5.83
N THR A 88 9.55 13.30 -6.63
CA THR A 88 8.69 13.66 -7.78
C THR A 88 7.26 14.01 -7.38
N THR A 89 6.73 13.50 -6.26
CA THR A 89 5.39 13.85 -5.78
C THR A 89 5.34 15.15 -5.00
N LYS A 90 6.42 15.54 -4.29
CA LYS A 90 6.51 16.81 -3.54
C LYS A 90 6.33 18.07 -4.39
N THR A 91 6.47 17.98 -5.71
CA THR A 91 6.20 19.11 -6.62
C THR A 91 4.70 19.31 -6.88
N ASN A 92 3.85 18.34 -6.52
CA ASN A 92 2.40 18.40 -6.64
C ASN A 92 1.77 18.67 -5.26
N ASP A 93 1.52 19.94 -4.96
CA ASP A 93 1.08 20.52 -3.67
C ASP A 93 -0.30 20.05 -3.14
N LYS A 94 -0.87 18.97 -3.69
CA LYS A 94 -2.25 18.51 -3.40
C LYS A 94 -2.35 17.10 -2.84
N SER A 95 -1.25 16.37 -2.68
CA SER A 95 -1.30 15.02 -2.13
C SER A 95 -1.32 15.04 -0.59
N PRO A 96 -2.14 14.21 0.07
CA PRO A 96 -2.10 14.07 1.53
C PRO A 96 -0.71 13.61 2.01
N PRO A 97 -0.28 14.02 3.21
CA PRO A 97 0.95 13.52 3.82
C PRO A 97 0.91 11.99 3.91
N TYR A 98 2.02 11.34 3.55
CA TYR A 98 2.12 9.90 3.56
C TYR A 98 3.46 9.37 4.09
N TYR A 99 3.36 8.24 4.77
CA TYR A 99 4.44 7.54 5.44
C TYR A 99 4.55 6.14 4.88
N ILE A 100 5.78 5.62 4.80
CA ILE A 100 6.05 4.29 4.27
C ILE A 100 6.97 3.57 5.23
N SER A 101 6.64 2.33 5.55
CA SER A 101 7.42 1.43 6.41
C SER A 101 7.53 0.07 5.73
N GLY A 102 8.72 -0.55 5.78
CA GLY A 102 8.88 -1.94 5.35
C GLY A 102 8.65 -2.90 6.51
N LEU A 103 8.03 -4.03 6.21
CA LEU A 103 7.73 -5.09 7.18
C LEU A 103 8.32 -6.42 6.68
N PRO A 104 9.56 -6.77 7.08
CA PRO A 104 10.15 -8.04 6.70
C PRO A 104 9.47 -9.19 7.46
N GLY A 105 8.90 -10.15 6.74
CA GLY A 105 8.24 -11.31 7.33
C GLY A 105 7.27 -12.01 6.38
N SER A 106 6.90 -13.25 6.73
CA SER A 106 5.89 -13.98 5.97
C SER A 106 4.48 -13.50 6.31
N PHE A 107 3.70 -13.14 5.29
CA PHE A 107 2.26 -12.84 5.44
C PHE A 107 1.39 -14.05 5.75
N TYR A 108 1.95 -15.26 5.78
CA TYR A 108 1.28 -16.44 6.35
C TYR A 108 1.30 -16.45 7.89
N THR A 109 1.92 -15.44 8.50
CA THR A 109 1.95 -15.23 9.95
C THR A 109 1.32 -13.88 10.31
N ARG A 110 1.14 -13.62 11.60
CA ARG A 110 0.59 -12.33 12.05
C ARG A 110 1.63 -11.22 11.88
N ILE A 111 1.31 -10.24 11.03
CA ILE A 111 2.13 -9.03 10.82
C ILE A 111 1.59 -7.83 11.62
N PHE A 112 0.27 -7.76 11.83
CA PHE A 112 -0.38 -6.62 12.49
C PHE A 112 -1.18 -7.00 13.75
N PRO A 113 -1.35 -6.03 14.68
CA PRO A 113 -2.39 -6.07 15.70
C PRO A 113 -3.80 -6.22 15.10
N ARG A 114 -4.78 -6.50 15.96
CA ARG A 114 -6.19 -6.53 15.53
C ARG A 114 -6.65 -5.11 15.19
N GLN A 115 -7.49 -5.00 14.14
CA GLN A 115 -8.19 -3.76 13.76
C GLN A 115 -7.28 -2.55 13.48
N SER A 116 -6.04 -2.77 13.03
CA SER A 116 -5.06 -1.69 12.79
C SER A 116 -4.84 -1.35 11.31
N VAL A 117 -5.46 -2.08 10.37
CA VAL A 117 -5.27 -1.89 8.92
C VAL A 117 -6.63 -1.72 8.27
N HIS A 118 -6.77 -0.71 7.41
CA HIS A 118 -8.03 -0.38 6.74
C HIS A 118 -8.17 -1.13 5.40
N LEU A 119 -7.05 -1.34 4.70
CA LEU A 119 -7.03 -2.03 3.42
C LEU A 119 -5.75 -2.86 3.26
N PHE A 120 -5.92 -4.14 2.92
CA PHE A 120 -4.84 -5.02 2.48
C PHE A 120 -4.89 -5.16 0.96
N HIS A 121 -3.74 -5.03 0.32
CA HIS A 121 -3.53 -5.34 -1.08
C HIS A 121 -2.54 -6.50 -1.21
N SER A 122 -2.75 -7.33 -2.23
CA SER A 122 -1.89 -8.45 -2.56
C SER A 122 -2.04 -8.73 -4.06
N SER A 123 -0.92 -8.81 -4.78
CA SER A 123 -0.93 -9.06 -6.23
C SER A 123 0.11 -10.11 -6.58
N CYS A 124 -0.34 -11.26 -7.10
CA CYS A 124 0.53 -12.34 -7.58
C CYS A 124 1.50 -12.91 -6.52
N CYS A 125 1.14 -12.91 -5.24
CA CYS A 125 1.98 -13.53 -4.20
C CYS A 125 1.28 -14.68 -3.44
N LEU A 126 -0.06 -14.72 -3.39
CA LEU A 126 -0.81 -15.78 -2.69
C LEU A 126 -0.67 -17.19 -3.31
N HIS A 127 -0.14 -17.29 -4.54
CA HIS A 127 0.12 -18.59 -5.15
C HIS A 127 1.40 -19.26 -4.62
N TRP A 128 2.27 -18.51 -3.92
CA TRP A 128 3.47 -19.05 -3.29
C TRP A 128 3.10 -19.75 -1.99
N LEU A 129 3.21 -21.07 -1.95
CA LEU A 129 2.94 -21.84 -0.73
C LEU A 129 4.00 -21.54 0.35
N SER A 130 3.61 -21.64 1.62
CA SER A 130 4.53 -21.50 2.75
C SER A 130 5.58 -22.61 2.80
N GLN A 131 5.25 -23.78 2.27
CA GLN A 131 6.10 -24.98 2.22
C GLN A 131 5.68 -25.88 1.06
N VAL A 132 6.55 -26.81 0.68
CA VAL A 132 6.26 -27.83 -0.34
C VAL A 132 5.11 -28.73 0.16
N ILE A 133 4.22 -29.12 -0.77
CA ILE A 133 3.18 -30.11 -0.48
C ILE A 133 3.88 -31.45 -0.22
N CYS A 134 3.82 -31.93 1.01
CA CYS A 134 4.32 -33.26 1.35
C CYS A 134 3.28 -34.30 0.91
N VAL A 135 3.62 -35.10 -0.10
CA VAL A 135 2.81 -36.24 -0.54
C VAL A 135 3.50 -37.49 0.01
N LEU A 136 2.83 -38.18 0.93
CA LEU A 136 3.28 -39.45 1.51
C LEU A 136 2.94 -40.62 0.59
#